data_AF-M5IS22-F1
#
_entry.id   AF-M5IS22-F1
#
_cell.length_a   1.000
_cell.length_b   1.000
_cell.length_c   1.000
_cell.angle_alpha   90.00
_cell.angle_beta   90.00
_cell.angle_gamma   90.00
#
_symmetry.space_group_name_H-M   'P 1'
#
loop_
_entity.id
_entity.type
_entity.pdbx_description
1 polymer ?
#
loop_
_entity_poly.entity_id
_entity_poly.type
_entity_poly.pdbx_seq_one_letter_code
_entity_poly.pdbx_strand_id
1 'polypeptide(L)'
;MSFFNEKNFDFIMATAVLLVLAIPVGIANIYLGYVIGEGPCTLCWWERIGMVVVGVAGILILRYGLKARYIAAVLFGAAYGIFMTLRHASFSLYRDVGMGFGGDIFGAHTYTWGILVY
;
A
#
# COMPACT_ATOMS: atom_id res chain seq x y z
N MET A 1 1.94 1.87 33.63
CA MET A 1 2.63 1.48 32.38
C MET A 1 2.12 0.11 31.94
N SER A 2 1.08 0.04 31.11
CA SER A 2 0.61 -1.22 30.50
C SER A 2 0.08 -0.97 29.08
N PHE A 3 0.75 -0.08 28.33
CA PHE A 3 0.40 0.20 26.94
C PHE A 3 0.75 -0.98 26.02
N PHE A 4 1.80 -1.75 26.38
CA PHE A 4 2.23 -2.97 25.70
C PHE A 4 1.59 -4.21 26.33
N ASN A 5 0.28 -4.38 26.16
CA ASN A 5 -0.40 -5.66 26.37
C ASN A 5 -0.45 -6.39 25.02
N GLU A 6 -0.23 -7.70 24.99
CA GLU A 6 -0.22 -8.52 23.75
C GLU A 6 -1.50 -8.27 22.92
N LYS A 7 -2.64 -8.17 23.59
CA LYS A 7 -3.93 -7.86 22.96
C LYS A 7 -3.99 -6.48 22.30
N ASN A 8 -3.32 -5.47 22.89
CA ASN A 8 -3.28 -4.13 22.32
C ASN A 8 -2.34 -4.09 21.11
N PHE A 9 -1.24 -4.84 21.16
CA PHE A 9 -0.32 -4.98 20.04
C PHE A 9 -0.99 -5.67 18.84
N ASP A 10 -1.67 -6.78 19.09
CA ASP A 10 -2.42 -7.51 18.06
C ASP A 10 -3.54 -6.64 17.47
N PHE A 11 -4.24 -5.87 18.31
CA PHE A 11 -5.28 -4.94 17.84
C PHE A 11 -4.72 -3.81 16.96
N ILE A 12 -3.59 -3.22 17.34
CA ILE A 12 -2.93 -2.16 16.54
C ILE A 12 -2.45 -2.74 15.21
N MET A 13 -1.80 -3.91 15.22
CA MET A 13 -1.32 -4.58 14.02
C MET A 13 -2.47 -4.97 13.09
N ALA A 14 -3.55 -5.52 13.63
CA ALA A 14 -4.75 -5.86 12.85
C ALA A 14 -5.39 -4.62 12.22
N THR A 15 -5.48 -3.53 12.98
CA THR A 15 -6.02 -2.27 12.48
C THR A 15 -5.14 -1.68 11.37
N ALA A 16 -3.82 -1.69 11.54
CA ALA A 16 -2.88 -1.21 10.53
C ALA A 16 -2.97 -2.02 9.23
N VAL A 17 -2.97 -3.35 9.32
CA VAL A 17 -3.10 -4.24 8.15
C VAL A 17 -4.44 -4.05 7.44
N LEU A 18 -5.53 -3.91 8.21
CA LEU A 18 -6.85 -3.69 7.64
C LEU A 18 -6.93 -2.34 6.94
N LEU A 19 -6.37 -1.27 7.50
CA LEU A 19 -6.34 0.05 6.87
C LEU A 19 -5.55 0.03 5.56
N VAL A 20 -4.38 -0.60 5.53
CA VAL A 20 -3.55 -0.71 4.31
C VAL A 20 -4.23 -1.56 3.23
N LEU A 21 -4.94 -2.64 3.60
CA LEU A 21 -5.63 -3.46 2.61
C LEU A 21 -6.98 -2.86 2.16
N ALA A 22 -7.73 -2.25 3.07
CA ALA A 22 -9.08 -1.77 2.75
C ALA A 22 -9.06 -0.42 2.02
N ILE A 23 -8.20 0.51 2.44
CA ILE A 23 -8.23 1.88 1.93
C ILE A 23 -7.52 1.96 0.57
N PRO A 24 -6.18 1.86 0.47
CA PRO A 24 -5.51 2.05 -0.81
C PRO A 24 -5.73 0.87 -1.77
N VAL A 25 -5.72 -0.39 -1.32
CA VAL A 25 -5.93 -1.53 -2.23
C VAL A 25 -7.40 -1.72 -2.60
N GLY A 26 -8.31 -1.60 -1.62
CA GLY A 26 -9.75 -1.76 -1.83
C GLY A 26 -10.39 -0.62 -2.60
N ILE A 27 -10.23 0.63 -2.13
CA ILE A 27 -10.84 1.79 -2.78
C ILE A 27 -10.21 2.04 -4.15
N ALA A 28 -8.90 1.89 -4.32
CA ALA A 28 -8.28 2.12 -5.63
C ALA A 28 -8.60 1.05 -6.67
N ASN A 29 -8.91 -0.19 -6.27
CA ASN A 29 -9.41 -1.19 -7.24
C ASN A 29 -10.87 -0.98 -7.58
N ILE A 30 -11.73 -0.75 -6.58
CA ILE A 30 -13.17 -0.68 -6.78
C ILE A 30 -13.56 0.64 -7.45
N TYR A 31 -13.05 1.76 -6.94
CA TYR A 31 -13.45 3.08 -7.40
C TYR A 31 -12.77 3.46 -8.73
N LEU A 32 -11.43 3.45 -8.78
CA LEU A 32 -10.72 3.83 -10.02
C LEU A 32 -10.89 2.79 -11.13
N GLY A 33 -10.91 1.50 -10.79
CA GLY A 33 -11.04 0.42 -11.77
C GLY A 33 -12.47 0.24 -12.29
N TYR A 34 -13.44 0.01 -11.40
CA TYR A 34 -14.80 -0.38 -11.81
C TYR A 34 -15.77 0.80 -11.95
N VAL A 35 -15.58 1.90 -11.21
CA VAL A 35 -16.49 3.07 -11.28
C VAL A 35 -16.01 4.08 -12.31
N ILE A 36 -14.72 4.40 -12.32
CA ILE A 36 -14.14 5.38 -13.26
C ILE A 36 -13.72 4.72 -14.59
N GLY A 37 -13.45 3.41 -14.60
CA GLY A 37 -13.06 2.68 -15.80
C GLY A 37 -11.62 2.97 -16.26
N GLU A 38 -10.78 3.55 -15.39
CA GLU A 38 -9.37 3.77 -15.68
C GLU A 38 -8.60 2.45 -15.56
N GLY A 39 -7.96 2.04 -16.66
CA GLY A 39 -7.10 0.87 -16.68
C GLY A 39 -5.85 1.09 -15.83
N PRO A 40 -5.52 0.21 -14.85
CA PRO A 40 -4.32 0.38 -14.06
C PRO A 40 -3.09 0.25 -14.96
N CYS A 41 -2.15 1.17 -14.77
CA CYS A 41 -0.86 1.08 -15.43
C CYS A 41 -0.05 -0.11 -14.89
N THR A 42 0.93 -0.59 -15.67
CA THR A 42 1.76 -1.74 -15.26
C THR A 42 2.51 -1.45 -13.95
N LEU A 43 2.94 -0.22 -13.68
CA LEU A 43 3.58 0.16 -12.42
C LEU A 43 2.58 0.19 -11.25
N CYS A 44 1.40 0.75 -11.46
CA CYS A 44 0.28 0.79 -10.51
C CYS A 44 -0.06 -0.63 -10.01
N TRP A 45 0.05 -1.61 -10.91
CA TRP A 45 -0.18 -3.00 -10.60
C TRP A 45 0.87 -3.58 -9.64
N TRP A 46 2.15 -3.27 -9.87
CA TRP A 46 3.24 -3.65 -8.96
C TRP A 46 3.10 -3.01 -7.57
N GLU A 47 2.67 -1.76 -7.51
CA GLU A 47 2.42 -1.06 -6.25
C GLU A 47 1.26 -1.69 -5.47
N ARG A 48 0.20 -2.15 -6.13
CA ARG A 48 -0.91 -2.85 -5.45
C ARG A 48 -0.47 -4.21 -4.93
N ILE A 49 0.32 -4.96 -5.70
CA ILE A 49 0.84 -6.27 -5.27
C ILE A 49 1.76 -6.11 -4.05
N GLY A 50 2.62 -5.08 -4.02
CA GLY A 50 3.48 -4.83 -2.86
C GLY A 50 2.67 -4.58 -1.57
N MET A 51 1.57 -3.83 -1.64
CA MET A 51 0.70 -3.57 -0.49
C MET A 51 0.00 -4.85 -0.02
N VAL A 52 -0.42 -5.70 -0.96
CA VAL A 52 -0.99 -7.02 -0.64
C VAL A 52 0.05 -7.91 0.05
N VAL A 53 1.29 -7.93 -0.43
CA VAL A 53 2.38 -8.72 0.18
C VAL A 53 2.67 -8.24 1.60
N VAL A 54 2.75 -6.92 1.83
CA VAL A 54 2.92 -6.33 3.17
C VAL A 54 1.73 -6.68 4.08
N GLY A 55 0.50 -6.59 3.56
CA GLY A 55 -0.70 -6.96 4.31
C GLY A 55 -0.73 -8.45 4.70
N VAL A 56 -0.38 -9.35 3.78
CA VAL A 56 -0.26 -10.80 4.07
C VAL A 56 0.83 -11.06 5.12
N ALA A 57 1.98 -10.40 5.01
CA ALA A 57 3.03 -10.49 6.02
C ALA A 57 2.54 -10.02 7.40
N GLY A 58 1.73 -8.96 7.45
CA GLY A 58 1.06 -8.52 8.68
C GLY A 58 0.07 -9.53 9.25
N ILE A 59 -0.74 -10.19 8.41
CA ILE A 59 -1.62 -11.30 8.83
C ILE A 59 -0.80 -12.46 9.42
N LEU A 60 0.35 -12.77 8.82
CA LEU A 60 1.24 -13.82 9.34
C LEU A 60 1.82 -13.46 10.71
N ILE A 61 2.11 -12.18 10.97
CA ILE A 61 2.51 -11.70 12.31
C ILE A 61 1.40 -11.95 13.32
N LEU A 62 0.14 -11.64 12.98
CA LEU A 62 -1.01 -11.86 13.87
C LEU A 62 -1.27 -13.33 14.14
N ARG A 63 -1.09 -14.21 13.14
CA ARG A 63 -1.38 -15.65 13.30
C ARG A 63 -0.27 -16.43 14.01
N TYR A 64 1.00 -16.09 13.76
CA TYR A 64 2.15 -16.88 14.23
C TYR A 64 2.98 -16.15 15.31
N GLY A 65 2.55 -14.97 15.73
CA GLY A 65 3.23 -14.10 16.68
C GLY A 65 4.38 -13.29 16.05
N LEU A 66 4.93 -12.37 16.84
CA LEU A 66 6.01 -11.48 16.42
C LEU A 66 7.34 -12.25 16.27
N LYS A 67 7.66 -12.67 15.05
CA LYS A 67 8.95 -13.29 14.71
C LYS A 67 9.74 -12.39 13.76
N ALA A 68 11.05 -12.30 13.97
CA ALA A 68 11.96 -11.45 13.19
C ALA A 68 11.83 -11.67 11.67
N ARG A 69 11.59 -12.92 11.23
CA ARG A 69 11.39 -13.26 9.81
C ARG A 69 10.23 -12.52 9.15
N TYR A 70 9.14 -12.28 9.89
CA TYR A 70 7.95 -11.62 9.35
C TYR A 70 8.10 -10.10 9.38
N ILE A 71 8.77 -9.57 10.41
CA ILE A 71 9.13 -8.15 10.47
C ILE A 71 10.06 -7.79 9.30
N ALA A 72 11.05 -8.64 9.03
CA ALA A 72 11.93 -8.47 7.87
C ALA A 72 11.13 -8.48 6.56
N ALA A 73 10.17 -9.41 6.39
CA ALA A 73 9.32 -9.46 5.21
C ALA A 73 8.49 -8.17 5.01
N VAL A 74 7.93 -7.61 6.09
CA VAL A 74 7.23 -6.32 6.05
C VAL A 74 8.18 -5.19 5.67
N LEU A 75 9.37 -5.11 6.29
CA LEU A 75 10.35 -4.05 5.99
C LEU A 75 10.86 -4.11 4.55
N PHE A 76 11.20 -5.29 4.04
CA PHE A 76 11.63 -5.44 2.66
C PHE A 76 10.49 -5.16 1.68
N GLY A 77 9.26 -5.57 2.00
CA GLY A 77 8.07 -5.26 1.21
C GLY A 77 7.77 -3.77 1.16
N ALA A 78 7.86 -3.07 2.29
CA ALA A 78 7.68 -1.63 2.39
C ALA A 78 8.79 -0.86 1.67
N ALA A 79 10.06 -1.22 1.86
CA ALA A 79 11.18 -0.60 1.16
C ALA A 79 11.07 -0.75 -0.37
N TYR A 80 10.64 -1.93 -0.84
CA TYR A 80 10.37 -2.17 -2.25
C TYR A 80 9.17 -1.34 -2.75
N GLY A 81 8.10 -1.24 -1.95
CA GLY A 81 6.93 -0.42 -2.24
C GLY A 81 7.27 1.08 -2.37
N ILE A 82 8.07 1.61 -1.44
CA ILE A 82 8.59 2.98 -1.50
C ILE A 82 9.45 3.18 -2.75
N PHE A 83 10.37 2.24 -3.06
CA PHE A 83 11.19 2.33 -4.25
C PHE A 83 10.35 2.35 -5.54
N MET A 84 9.33 1.50 -5.64
CA MET A 84 8.46 1.44 -6.82
C MET A 84 7.60 2.69 -6.96
N THR A 85 7.06 3.20 -5.87
CA THR A 85 6.25 4.43 -5.86
C THR A 85 7.06 5.68 -6.17
N LEU A 86 8.30 5.78 -5.68
CA LEU A 86 9.23 6.82 -6.13
C LEU A 86 9.55 6.72 -7.62
N ARG A 87 9.80 5.51 -8.13
CA ARG A 87 10.07 5.29 -9.55
C ARG A 87 8.88 5.72 -10.40
N HIS A 88 7.67 5.38 -9.97
CA HIS A 88 6.44 5.73 -10.67
C HIS A 88 6.20 7.24 -10.65
N ALA A 89 6.27 7.87 -9.48
CA ALA A 89 6.12 9.31 -9.35
C ALA A 89 7.16 10.10 -10.17
N SER A 90 8.42 9.64 -10.18
CA SER A 90 9.51 10.28 -10.94
C SER A 90 9.31 10.18 -12.45
N PHE A 91 8.86 9.03 -12.96
CA PHE A 91 8.61 8.84 -14.39
C PHE A 91 7.39 9.63 -14.87
N SER A 92 6.35 9.72 -14.03
CA SER A 92 5.12 10.44 -14.36
C SER A 92 5.33 11.95 -14.26
N LEU A 93 6.08 12.49 -13.29
CA LEU A 93 6.40 13.93 -13.22
C LEU A 93 6.97 14.52 -14.53
N TYR A 94 7.73 13.73 -15.30
CA TYR A 94 8.29 14.16 -16.59
C TYR A 94 7.38 13.87 -17.79
N ARG A 95 6.44 12.92 -17.68
CA ARG A 95 5.63 12.42 -18.80
C ARG A 95 4.12 12.59 -18.62
N ASP A 96 3.65 13.22 -17.55
CA ASP A 96 2.21 13.39 -17.31
C ASP A 96 1.63 14.50 -18.19
N VAL A 97 1.41 14.18 -19.46
CA VAL A 97 0.70 15.01 -20.43
C VAL A 97 -0.81 14.72 -20.45
N GLY A 98 -1.37 14.31 -19.30
CA GLY A 98 -2.82 14.06 -19.15
C GLY A 98 -3.30 12.79 -19.84
N MET A 99 -2.48 11.73 -19.83
CA MET A 99 -2.78 10.46 -20.52
C MET A 99 -3.75 9.54 -19.75
N GLY A 100 -4.29 9.98 -18.60
CA GLY A 100 -5.20 9.18 -17.77
C GLY A 100 -4.48 8.13 -16.90
N PHE A 101 -3.29 8.44 -16.37
CA PHE A 101 -2.52 7.56 -15.48
C PHE A 101 -2.98 7.63 -14.01
N GLY A 102 -4.28 7.64 -13.78
CA GLY A 102 -4.89 7.70 -12.46
C GLY A 102 -5.40 9.10 -12.12
N GLY A 103 -6.70 9.20 -11.86
CA GLY A 103 -7.35 10.45 -11.44
C GLY A 103 -6.67 11.13 -10.25
N ASP A 104 -6.87 12.44 -10.15
CA ASP A 104 -6.33 13.26 -9.06
C ASP A 104 -7.19 13.13 -7.80
N ILE A 105 -6.55 12.80 -6.68
CA ILE A 105 -7.17 12.83 -5.36
C ILE A 105 -6.49 13.95 -4.58
N PHE A 106 -7.27 14.96 -4.19
CA PHE A 106 -6.78 16.19 -3.53
C PHE A 106 -5.67 16.93 -4.30
N GLY A 107 -5.71 16.90 -5.64
CA GLY A 107 -4.76 17.61 -6.50
C GLY A 107 -3.40 16.93 -6.67
N ALA A 108 -3.26 15.68 -6.18
CA ALA A 108 -2.12 14.82 -6.47
C ALA A 108 -2.60 13.51 -7.09
N HIS A 109 -1.87 13.02 -8.09
CA HIS A 109 -2.19 11.78 -8.77
C HIS A 109 -2.22 10.59 -7.80
N THR A 110 -3.17 9.67 -7.99
CA THR A 110 -3.34 8.49 -7.12
C THR A 110 -2.07 7.68 -6.84
N TYR A 111 -1.13 7.61 -7.78
CA TYR A 111 0.12 6.89 -7.60
C TYR A 111 1.11 7.57 -6.64
N THR A 112 1.06 8.89 -6.44
CA THR A 112 1.97 9.58 -5.51
C THR A 112 1.66 9.23 -4.06
N TRP A 113 0.40 8.90 -3.77
CA TRP A 113 -0.06 8.53 -2.44
C TRP A 113 0.55 7.22 -1.94
N GLY A 114 1.06 6.37 -2.83
CA GLY A 114 1.72 5.13 -2.45
C GLY A 114 2.93 5.34 -1.52
N ILE A 115 3.67 6.44 -1.68
CA ILE A 115 4.81 6.79 -0.80
C ILE A 115 4.39 6.98 0.66
N LEU A 116 3.18 7.49 0.91
CA LEU A 116 2.68 7.73 2.26
C LEU A 116 2.06 6.48 2.89
N VAL A 117 1.66 5.52 2.06
CA VAL A 117 1.00 4.28 2.50
C VAL A 117 2.02 3.23 2.92
N TYR A 118 3.16 3.15 2.24
CA TYR A 118 4.25 2.22 2.54
C TYR A 118 5.14 2.71 3.69
#